data_AF-A0A1Q7N7G9-F1
#
_entry.id   AF-A0A1Q7N7G9-F1
#
_cell.length_a   1.000
_cell.length_b   1.000
_cell.length_c   1.000
_cell.angle_alpha   90.00
_cell.angle_beta   90.00
_cell.angle_gamma   90.00
#
_symmetry.space_group_name_H-M   'P 1'
#
loop_
_entity.id
_entity.type
_entity.pdbx_description
1 polymer ?
#
loop_
_entity_poly.entity_id
_entity_poly.type
_entity_poly.pdbx_seq_one_letter_code
_entity_poly.pdbx_strand_id
1 'polypeptide(L)' 'MGVSLTPIVLKQDLALEDLREKRVAVDANGELYQFLALIRLRDGTPLKDSRGRITYKATASTDPARDP' A
#
# COMPACT_ATOMS: atom_id res chain seq x y z
N MET A 1 3.27 13.58 -2.14
CA MET A 1 2.33 14.73 -2.20
C MET A 1 2.42 15.35 -3.60
N GLY A 2 1.30 15.67 -4.25
CA GLY A 2 1.24 16.04 -5.67
C GLY A 2 0.19 17.10 -5.99
N VAL A 3 -0.28 17.16 -7.24
CA VAL A 3 -1.24 18.17 -7.73
C VAL A 3 -2.69 17.72 -7.49
N SER A 4 -3.53 18.61 -6.96
CA SER A 4 -4.95 18.31 -6.68
C SER A 4 -5.82 18.47 -7.94
N LEU A 5 -5.88 17.41 -8.75
CA LEU A 5 -6.73 17.34 -9.94
C LEU A 5 -8.04 16.55 -9.71
N THR A 6 -8.20 15.95 -8.54
CA THR A 6 -9.36 15.13 -8.17
C THR A 6 -10.73 15.75 -8.52
N PRO A 7 -10.98 17.06 -8.33
CA PRO A 7 -12.30 17.64 -8.60
C PRO A 7 -12.65 17.76 -10.09
N ILE A 8 -11.67 17.70 -10.99
CA ILE A 8 -11.85 18.04 -12.41
C ILE A 8 -11.56 16.86 -13.35
N VAL A 9 -11.09 15.73 -12.83
CA VAL A 9 -10.78 14.52 -13.60
C VAL A 9 -11.95 13.55 -13.54
N LEU A 10 -12.41 13.09 -14.70
CA LEU A 10 -13.35 11.97 -14.81
C LEU A 10 -12.64 10.67 -14.44
N LYS A 11 -13.15 9.95 -13.45
CA LYS A 11 -12.63 8.65 -13.00
C LYS A 11 -13.54 7.54 -13.51
N GLN A 12 -12.94 6.42 -13.90
CA GLN A 12 -13.67 5.15 -14.08
C GLN A 12 -13.41 4.27 -12.87
N ASP A 13 -14.48 3.79 -12.26
CA ASP A 13 -14.39 2.75 -11.24
C ASP A 13 -14.05 1.43 -11.91
N LEU A 14 -13.16 0.66 -11.28
CA LEU A 14 -12.65 -0.59 -11.80
C LEU A 14 -12.50 -1.59 -10.65
N ALA A 15 -12.80 -2.86 -10.90
CA ALA A 15 -12.52 -3.93 -9.95
C ALA A 15 -11.05 -4.38 -10.06
N LEU A 16 -10.47 -4.95 -8.99
CA LEU A 16 -9.09 -5.44 -9.04
C LEU A 16 -8.94 -6.60 -10.03
N GLU A 17 -10.00 -7.39 -10.20
CA GLU A 17 -10.08 -8.52 -11.14
C GLU A 17 -9.90 -8.07 -12.59
N ASP A 18 -10.31 -6.84 -12.92
CA ASP A 18 -10.16 -6.28 -14.27
C ASP A 18 -8.70 -5.94 -14.59
N LEU A 19 -7.83 -5.86 -13.56
CA LEU A 19 -6.39 -5.68 -13.71
C LEU A 19 -5.64 -7.01 -13.88
N ARG A 20 -6.34 -8.16 -13.85
CA ARG A 20 -5.70 -9.47 -14.06
C ARG A 20 -5.02 -9.54 -15.42
N GLU A 21 -3.85 -10.16 -15.46
CA GLU A 21 -2.94 -10.23 -16.63
C GLU A 21 -2.41 -8.88 -17.15
N LYS A 22 -2.72 -7.76 -16.49
CA LYS A 22 -2.13 -6.45 -16.84
C LYS A 22 -0.88 -6.18 -16.01
N ARG A 23 0.10 -5.52 -16.63
CA ARG A 23 1.26 -4.99 -15.92
C ARG A 23 0.95 -3.57 -15.45
N VAL A 24 1.12 -3.31 -14.15
CA VAL A 24 0.92 -2.00 -13.53
C VAL A 24 2.25 -1.54 -12.95
N ALA A 25 2.66 -0.32 -13.27
CA ALA A 25 3.82 0.31 -12.64
C ALA A 25 3.34 1.21 -11.49
N VAL A 26 4.02 1.13 -10.35
CA VAL A 26 3.72 1.90 -9.13
C VAL A 26 4.90 2.83 -8.85
N ASP A 27 4.61 4.08 -8.47
CA ASP A 27 5.62 5.02 -7.97
C ASP A 27 6.04 4.62 -6.55
N ALA A 28 7.26 4.12 -6.42
CA ALA A 28 7.80 3.63 -5.16
C ALA A 28 7.85 4.71 -4.06
N ASN A 29 8.16 5.95 -4.42
CA ASN A 29 8.25 7.03 -3.42
C ASN A 29 6.85 7.41 -2.93
N GLY A 30 5.91 7.60 -3.86
CA GLY A 30 4.51 7.83 -3.54
C GLY A 30 3.95 6.75 -2.63
N GLU A 31 4.17 5.48 -2.97
CA GLU A 31 3.64 4.34 -2.23
C GLU A 31 4.26 4.21 -0.83
N LEU A 32 5.57 4.44 -0.67
CA LEU A 32 6.21 4.44 0.65
C LEU A 32 5.59 5.48 1.58
N TYR A 33 5.32 6.69 1.07
CA TYR A 33 4.62 7.71 1.86
C TYR A 33 3.21 7.28 2.24
N GLN A 34 2.48 6.61 1.34
CA GLN A 34 1.15 6.10 1.65
C GLN A 34 1.18 5.01 2.71
N PHE A 35 2.16 4.09 2.67
CA PHE A 35 2.34 3.10 3.73
C PHE A 35 2.60 3.73 5.08
N LEU A 36 3.47 4.74 5.16
CA LEU A 36 3.77 5.44 6.42
C LEU A 36 2.56 6.24 6.95
N ALA A 37 1.74 6.77 6.06
CA ALA A 37 0.55 7.53 6.44
C ALA A 37 -0.56 6.61 6.96
N LEU A 38 -0.81 5.50 6.27
CA LEU A 38 -1.99 4.63 6.46
C LEU A 38 -1.75 3.44 7.39
N ILE A 39 -0.55 2.85 7.38
CA ILE A 39 -0.24 1.68 8.20
C ILE A 39 0.24 2.13 9.58
N ARG A 40 -0.70 2.21 10.52
CA ARG A 40 -0.48 2.61 11.92
C ARG A 40 -1.09 1.58 12.88
N LEU A 41 -0.54 1.52 14.09
CA LEU A 41 -1.16 0.80 15.21
C LEU A 41 -2.47 1.49 15.61
N ARG A 42 -3.28 0.80 16.42
CA ARG A 42 -4.61 1.28 16.84
C ARG A 42 -4.57 2.61 17.60
N ASP A 43 -3.44 2.94 18.20
CA ASP A 43 -3.16 4.21 18.87
C ASP A 43 -2.64 5.32 17.93
N GLY A 44 -2.52 5.03 16.62
CA GLY A 44 -2.03 5.97 15.61
C GLY A 44 -0.51 6.05 15.49
N THR A 45 0.25 5.29 16.28
CA THR A 45 1.70 5.24 16.15
C THR A 45 2.14 4.43 14.92
N PRO A 46 3.20 4.83 14.20
CA PRO A 46 3.73 4.03 13.10
C PRO A 46 4.22 2.65 13.59
N LEU A 47 4.15 1.63 12.73
CA LEU A 47 4.75 0.32 13.02
C LEU A 47 6.25 0.46 13.31
N LYS A 48 6.70 -0.07 14.45
CA LYS A 48 8.09 -0.07 14.87
C LYS A 48 8.60 -1.49 15.08
N ASP A 49 9.87 -1.72 14.78
CA ASP A 49 10.55 -2.95 15.21
C ASP A 49 10.88 -2.93 16.71
N SER A 50 11.42 -4.05 17.20
CA SER A 50 11.90 -4.18 18.59
C SER A 50 13.03 -3.23 18.97
N ARG A 51 13.61 -2.50 18.01
CA ARG A 51 14.65 -1.47 18.19
C ARG A 51 14.10 -0.05 18.00
N GLY A 52 12.78 0.11 17.87
CA GLY A 52 12.11 1.40 17.74
C GLY A 52 12.20 2.05 16.36
N ARG A 53 12.73 1.37 15.34
CA ARG A 53 12.83 1.88 13.96
C ARG A 53 11.49 1.71 13.26
N ILE A 54 11.07 2.72 12.49
CA ILE A 54 9.85 2.62 11.68
C ILE A 54 10.05 1.52 10.65
N THR A 55 9.19 0.51 10.68
CA THR A 55 9.25 -0.62 9.74
C THR A 55 7.99 -0.68 8.91
N TYR A 56 8.17 -0.61 7.60
CA TYR A 56 7.13 -0.91 6.61
C TYR A 56 7.28 -2.38 6.21
N LYS A 57 6.88 -3.33 7.06
CA LYS A 57 6.86 -4.75 6.64
C LYS A 57 5.58 -4.97 5.83
N ALA A 58 5.68 -4.87 4.50
CA ALA A 58 4.63 -5.33 3.60
C ALA A 58 4.55 -6.87 3.71
N THR A 59 3.78 -7.36 4.67
CA THR A 59 3.50 -8.79 4.77
C THR A 59 2.38 -9.07 3.77
N ALA A 60 2.75 -9.30 2.51
CA ALA A 60 1.93 -10.17 1.67
C ALA A 60 1.97 -11.54 2.37
N SER A 61 0.85 -11.93 2.96
CA SER A 61 0.65 -13.23 3.60
C SER A 61 0.95 -14.35 2.59
N THR A 62 2.20 -14.79 2.51
CA THR A 62 2.53 -16.12 2.00
C THR A 62 2.41 -17.06 3.18
N ASP A 63 1.27 -17.71 3.29
CA ASP A 63 1.04 -18.80 4.23
C ASP A 63 1.90 -19.99 3.77
N PRO A 64 2.92 -20.43 4.55
CA PRO A 64 3.74 -21.58 4.20
C PRO A 64 3.04 -22.93 4.41
N ALA A 65 1.78 -22.96 4.87
CA ALA A 65 1.06 -24.19 5.20
C ALA A 65 0.19 -24.78 4.07
N ARG A 66 0.37 -24.37 2.80
CA ARG A 66 -0.40 -24.91 1.69
C ARG A 66 0.41 -25.12 0.41
N ASP A 67 1.26 -26.14 0.42
CA ASP A 67 1.53 -26.97 -0.77
C ASP A 67 1.86 -28.41 -0.28
N PRO A 68 1.35 -29.47 -0.94
CA PRO A 68 1.27 -30.84 -0.42
C PRO A 68 2.61 -31.59 -0.42
#